data_AF-A0A947G416-F1
#
_entry.id   AF-A0A947G416-F1
#
_cell.length_a   1.000
_cell.length_b   1.000
_cell.length_c   1.000
_cell.angle_alpha   90.00
_cell.angle_beta   90.00
_cell.angle_gamma   90.00
#
_symmetry.space_group_name_H-M   'P 1'
#
loop_
_entity.id
_entity.type
_entity.pdbx_description
1 polymer ?
#
loop_
_entity_poly.entity_id
_entity_poly.type
_entity_poly.pdbx_seq_one_letter_code
_entity_poly.pdbx_strand_id
1 'polypeptide(L)'
;PAPRRVIDKKVAGDLANMMERAVSRGTARKGFHNRRGKPYLGQIKVAGKTGSLSTDDPYTAYSWFVGFAPVDKPQYVISVLLGNPMKWHLKGHTAARLVLQKAFSGRK
;
A
#
# COMPACT_ATOMS: atom_id res chain seq x y z
N PRO A 1 -13.41 7.57 21.21
CA PRO A 1 -12.40 8.63 21.45
C PRO A 1 -12.34 9.64 20.29
N ALA A 2 -12.16 10.93 20.60
CA ALA A 2 -11.96 11.96 19.58
C ALA A 2 -10.62 11.77 18.85
N PRO A 3 -10.52 12.10 17.55
CA PRO A 3 -9.26 12.00 16.84
C PRO A 3 -8.22 12.93 17.45
N ARG A 4 -7.06 12.38 17.83
CA ARG A 4 -5.92 13.14 18.35
C ARG A 4 -4.94 13.42 17.22
N ARG A 5 -4.53 14.69 17.08
CA ARG A 5 -3.41 15.05 16.20
C ARG A 5 -2.11 14.52 16.81
N VAL A 6 -1.43 13.62 16.09
CA VAL A 6 -0.16 13.01 16.53
C VAL A 6 1.07 13.63 15.90
N ILE A 7 0.89 14.32 14.77
CA ILE A 7 1.92 15.03 14.01
C ILE A 7 1.36 16.30 13.38
N ASP A 8 2.24 17.25 13.07
CA ASP A 8 1.89 18.47 12.35
C ASP A 8 1.33 18.20 10.95
N LYS A 9 0.43 19.08 10.50
CA LYS A 9 -0.19 18.99 9.17
C LYS A 9 0.87 19.00 8.06
N LYS A 10 1.92 19.83 8.20
CA LYS A 10 3.02 19.89 7.24
C LYS A 10 3.79 18.56 7.19
N VAL A 11 4.15 18.02 8.35
CA VAL A 11 4.87 16.73 8.46
C VAL A 11 4.04 15.59 7.89
N ALA A 12 2.72 15.57 8.13
CA ALA A 12 1.81 14.59 7.54
C ALA A 12 1.77 14.68 6.00
N GLY A 13 1.78 15.90 5.44
CA GLY A 13 1.84 16.11 4.00
C GLY A 13 3.17 15.66 3.39
N ASP A 14 4.29 15.99 4.04
CA ASP A 14 5.62 15.56 3.61
C ASP A 14 5.75 14.02 3.65
N LEU A 15 5.21 13.38 4.69
CA LEU A 15 5.16 11.93 4.81
C LEU A 15 4.27 11.29 3.73
N ALA A 16 3.10 11.87 3.43
CA ALA A 16 2.23 11.41 2.37
C ALA A 16 2.94 11.41 1.00
N ASN A 17 3.71 12.45 0.71
CA ASN A 17 4.53 12.56 -0.51
C ASN A 17 5.60 11.47 -0.57
N MET A 18 6.28 11.19 0.54
CA MET A 18 7.27 10.10 0.61
C MET A 18 6.61 8.73 0.40
N MET A 19 5.44 8.51 1.01
CA MET A 19 4.67 7.27 0.88
C MET A 19 4.10 7.08 -0.53
N GLU A 20 3.71 8.15 -1.23
CA GLU A 20 3.34 8.09 -2.66
C GLU A 20 4.53 7.63 -3.50
N ARG A 21 5.73 8.18 -3.27
CA ARG A 21 6.94 7.77 -3.99
C ARG A 21 7.30 6.30 -3.77
N ALA A 22 7.05 5.76 -2.58
CA ALA A 22 7.24 4.33 -2.32
C ALA A 22 6.34 3.43 -3.18
N VAL A 23 5.18 3.94 -3.62
CA VAL A 23 4.24 3.25 -4.53
C VAL A 23 4.53 3.54 -5.99
N SER A 24 4.84 4.78 -6.38
CA SER A 24 5.05 5.13 -7.79
C SER A 24 6.43 4.72 -8.31
N ARG A 25 7.45 4.75 -7.44
CA ARG A 25 8.85 4.52 -7.83
C ARG A 25 9.59 3.52 -6.94
N GLY A 26 9.12 3.29 -5.72
CA GLY A 26 9.79 2.46 -4.72
C GLY A 26 9.34 1.00 -4.65
N THR A 27 9.42 0.45 -3.44
CA THR A 27 9.23 -0.98 -3.14
C THR A 27 7.85 -1.51 -3.49
N ALA A 28 6.79 -0.68 -3.45
CA ALA A 28 5.44 -1.12 -3.78
C ALA A 28 5.13 -1.02 -5.28
N ARG A 29 6.00 -0.41 -6.11
CA ARG A 29 5.74 -0.15 -7.53
C ARG A 29 5.28 -1.38 -8.30
N LYS A 30 5.94 -2.52 -8.09
CA LYS A 30 5.66 -3.78 -8.80
C LYS A 30 4.23 -4.31 -8.56
N GLY A 31 3.60 -4.01 -7.42
CA GLY A 31 2.21 -4.43 -7.18
C GLY A 31 1.16 -3.40 -7.58
N PHE A 32 1.55 -2.16 -7.89
CA PHE A 32 0.64 -1.08 -8.30
C PHE A 32 0.76 -0.68 -9.78
N HIS A 33 1.78 -1.15 -10.48
CA HIS A 33 1.99 -0.90 -11.90
C HIS A 33 2.22 -2.20 -12.67
N ASN A 34 1.72 -2.27 -13.90
CA ASN A 34 1.99 -3.40 -14.77
C ASN A 34 3.41 -3.35 -15.35
N ARG A 35 3.80 -4.38 -16.11
CA ARG A 35 5.16 -4.49 -16.71
C ARG A 35 5.52 -3.32 -17.65
N ARG A 36 4.53 -2.65 -18.25
CA ARG A 36 4.71 -1.46 -19.10
C ARG A 36 4.73 -0.15 -18.29
N GLY A 37 4.64 -0.21 -16.97
CA GLY A 37 4.64 0.95 -16.09
C GLY A 37 3.28 1.65 -15.97
N LYS A 38 2.18 1.09 -16.50
CA LYS A 38 0.84 1.68 -16.36
C LYS A 38 0.26 1.35 -14.97
N PRO A 39 -0.27 2.33 -14.22
CA PRO A 39 -0.88 2.09 -12.91
C PRO A 39 -2.19 1.29 -13.03
N TYR A 40 -2.41 0.35 -12.11
CA TYR A 40 -3.63 -0.47 -12.08
C TYR A 40 -4.89 0.30 -11.65
N LEU A 41 -4.73 1.42 -10.93
CA LEU A 41 -5.84 2.27 -10.47
C LEU A 41 -6.03 3.53 -11.33
N GLY A 42 -5.49 3.56 -12.55
CA GLY A 42 -5.61 4.72 -13.45
C GLY A 42 -4.97 5.96 -12.84
N GLN A 43 -5.74 7.06 -12.73
CA GLN A 43 -5.26 8.34 -12.19
C GLN A 43 -5.26 8.40 -10.65
N ILE A 44 -5.83 7.39 -9.96
CA ILE A 44 -5.89 7.38 -8.51
C ILE A 44 -4.49 7.10 -7.94
N LYS A 45 -3.89 8.13 -7.35
CA LYS A 45 -2.62 8.03 -6.63
C LYS A 45 -2.82 7.32 -5.30
N VAL A 46 -1.87 6.48 -4.93
CA VAL A 46 -1.88 5.73 -3.68
C VAL A 46 -0.60 6.05 -2.91
N ALA A 47 -0.74 6.41 -1.64
CA ALA A 47 0.39 6.55 -0.72
C ALA A 47 0.44 5.30 0.16
N GLY A 48 1.61 4.70 0.32
CA GLY A 48 1.76 3.60 1.26
C GLY A 48 3.21 3.21 1.54
N LYS A 49 3.38 2.34 2.53
CA LYS A 49 4.69 1.81 2.90
C LYS A 49 4.63 0.30 3.00
N THR A 50 5.66 -0.35 2.49
CA THR A 50 5.88 -1.79 2.63
C THR A 50 6.73 -2.10 3.85
N GLY A 51 6.58 -3.31 4.38
CA GLY A 51 7.62 -3.96 5.17
C GLY A 51 7.59 -5.48 5.02
N SER A 52 8.60 -6.14 5.58
CA SER A 52 8.82 -7.58 5.47
C SER A 52 9.54 -8.09 6.71
N LEU A 53 9.22 -9.30 7.13
CA LEU A 53 9.86 -10.02 8.23
C LEU A 53 9.78 -11.50 7.89
N SER A 54 10.82 -12.27 8.16
CA SER A 54 10.79 -13.73 7.98
C SER A 54 11.09 -14.42 9.30
N THR A 55 10.43 -15.56 9.52
CA THR A 55 10.80 -16.56 10.52
C THR A 55 11.29 -17.80 9.80
N ASP A 56 12.14 -18.60 10.45
CA ASP A 56 12.77 -19.77 9.82
C ASP A 56 12.11 -21.11 10.21
N ASP A 57 11.47 -21.21 11.39
CA ASP A 57 10.89 -22.47 11.89
C ASP A 57 9.48 -22.29 12.50
N PRO A 58 8.40 -22.69 11.79
CA PRO A 58 8.38 -22.99 10.36
C PRO A 58 8.63 -21.73 9.53
N TYR A 59 9.26 -21.88 8.37
CA TYR A 59 9.54 -20.73 7.51
C TYR A 59 8.26 -19.97 7.15
N THR A 60 8.20 -18.70 7.53
CA THR A 60 7.10 -17.81 7.19
C THR A 60 7.63 -16.46 6.75
N ALA A 61 7.39 -16.09 5.50
CA ALA A 61 7.71 -14.78 4.97
C ALA A 61 6.51 -13.84 5.15
N TYR A 62 6.58 -12.98 6.17
CA TYR A 62 5.64 -11.90 6.35
C TYR A 62 5.91 -10.75 5.38
N SER A 63 4.84 -10.23 4.80
CA SER A 63 4.86 -8.98 4.06
C SER A 63 3.65 -8.14 4.42
N TRP A 64 3.87 -6.84 4.62
CA TRP A 64 2.79 -5.90 4.90
C TRP A 64 2.81 -4.68 4.01
N PHE A 65 1.64 -4.07 3.91
CA PHE A 65 1.44 -2.79 3.28
C PHE A 65 0.41 -1.99 4.07
N VAL A 66 0.75 -0.76 4.41
CA VAL A 66 -0.17 0.22 4.99
C VAL A 66 -0.22 1.42 4.07
N GLY A 67 -1.40 1.90 3.73
CA GLY A 67 -1.55 3.03 2.82
C GLY A 67 -2.95 3.61 2.77
N PHE A 68 -3.11 4.64 1.96
CA PHE A 68 -4.38 5.32 1.72
C PHE A 68 -4.48 5.85 0.29
N ALA A 69 -5.70 6.06 -0.16
CA ALA A 69 -6.00 6.56 -1.50
C ALA A 69 -7.36 7.28 -1.55
N PRO A 70 -7.55 8.28 -2.44
CA PRO A 70 -6.51 9.00 -3.18
C PRO A 70 -5.56 9.79 -2.27
N VAL A 71 -4.36 10.16 -2.74
CA VAL A 71 -3.38 10.91 -1.92
C VAL A 71 -3.91 12.28 -1.49
N ASP A 72 -4.50 13.04 -2.40
CA ASP A 72 -4.86 14.45 -2.18
C ASP A 72 -6.12 14.63 -1.30
N LYS A 73 -7.08 13.70 -1.43
CA LYS A 73 -8.30 13.65 -0.63
C LYS A 73 -8.58 12.19 -0.24
N PRO A 74 -7.92 11.65 0.80
CA PRO A 74 -8.04 10.25 1.18
C PRO A 74 -9.48 9.83 1.45
N GLN A 75 -9.89 8.70 0.87
CA GLN A 75 -11.24 8.14 1.04
C GLN A 75 -11.18 6.73 1.62
N TYR A 76 -10.12 5.98 1.30
CA TYR A 76 -9.86 4.65 1.85
C TYR A 76 -8.49 4.61 2.50
N VAL A 77 -8.42 3.95 3.65
CA VAL A 77 -7.19 3.50 4.30
C VAL A 77 -7.17 1.97 4.22
N ILE A 78 -5.99 1.40 4.03
CA ILE A 78 -5.80 -0.04 3.94
C ILE A 78 -4.56 -0.47 4.72
N SER A 79 -4.70 -1.58 5.44
CA SER A 79 -3.61 -2.31 6.08
C SER A 79 -3.74 -3.78 5.70
N VAL A 80 -2.67 -4.36 5.18
CA VAL A 80 -2.60 -5.77 4.81
C VAL A 80 -1.36 -6.37 5.44
N LEU A 81 -1.51 -7.51 6.11
CA LEU A 81 -0.43 -8.37 6.56
C LEU A 81 -0.69 -9.77 5.99
N LEU A 82 0.31 -10.34 5.33
CA LEU A 82 0.28 -11.71 4.82
C LEU A 82 1.48 -12.46 5.38
N GLY A 83 1.28 -13.70 5.83
CA GLY A 83 2.35 -14.66 6.10
C GLY A 83 2.29 -15.76 5.05
N ASN A 84 3.36 -15.93 4.28
CA ASN A 84 3.41 -16.95 3.24
C ASN A 84 4.47 -18.02 3.55
N PRO A 85 4.21 -19.30 3.22
CA PRO A 85 5.26 -20.31 3.18
C PRO A 85 6.23 -20.01 2.03
N MET A 86 7.39 -20.66 2.03
CA MET A 86 8.45 -20.44 1.02
C MET A 86 7.97 -20.59 -0.44
N LYS A 87 6.96 -21.44 -0.69
CA LYS A 87 6.44 -21.69 -2.05
C LYS A 87 5.48 -20.61 -2.57
N TRP A 88 4.92 -19.74 -1.72
CA TRP A 88 3.89 -18.78 -2.13
C TRP A 88 4.33 -17.33 -1.89
N HIS A 89 4.01 -16.42 -2.83
CA HIS A 89 4.67 -15.11 -2.89
C HIS A 89 3.72 -13.91 -3.07
N LEU A 90 2.43 -14.02 -2.70
CA LEU A 90 1.55 -12.87 -2.72
C LEU A 90 2.07 -11.81 -1.73
N LYS A 91 2.46 -10.64 -2.21
CA LYS A 91 2.95 -9.55 -1.36
C LYS A 91 1.81 -8.66 -0.88
N GLY A 92 1.92 -8.14 0.34
CA GLY A 92 0.88 -7.29 0.96
C GLY A 92 0.45 -6.10 0.07
N HIS A 93 1.39 -5.47 -0.64
CA HIS A 93 1.08 -4.36 -1.55
C HIS A 93 0.26 -4.79 -2.79
N THR A 94 0.45 -6.03 -3.28
CA THR A 94 -0.37 -6.59 -4.38
C THR A 94 -1.80 -6.87 -3.92
N ALA A 95 -1.96 -7.44 -2.72
CA ALA A 95 -3.27 -7.68 -2.11
C ALA A 95 -3.99 -6.35 -1.82
N ALA A 96 -3.27 -5.36 -1.28
CA ALA A 96 -3.82 -4.03 -1.04
C ALA A 96 -4.33 -3.37 -2.33
N ARG A 97 -3.56 -3.47 -3.43
CA ARG A 97 -3.98 -2.99 -4.75
C ARG A 97 -5.28 -3.66 -5.23
N LEU A 98 -5.43 -4.98 -5.04
CA LEU A 98 -6.67 -5.69 -5.44
C LEU A 98 -7.90 -5.15 -4.70
N VAL A 99 -7.78 -4.98 -3.39
CA VAL A 99 -8.87 -4.46 -2.54
C VAL A 99 -9.21 -3.03 -2.95
N LEU A 100 -8.22 -2.16 -3.10
CA LEU A 100 -8.46 -0.77 -3.54
C LEU A 100 -9.07 -0.72 -4.95
N GLN A 101 -8.58 -1.55 -5.88
CA GLN A 101 -9.14 -1.63 -7.24
C GLN A 101 -10.62 -2.03 -7.21
N LYS A 102 -11.00 -2.99 -6.36
CA LYS A 102 -12.40 -3.36 -6.16
C LYS A 102 -13.20 -2.21 -5.53
N ALA A 103 -12.67 -1.57 -4.49
CA ALA A 103 -13.32 -0.47 -3.77
C ALA A 103 -13.60 0.76 -4.65
N PHE A 104 -12.75 1.02 -5.66
CA PHE A 104 -12.96 2.10 -6.62
C PHE A 104 -13.72 1.66 -7.89
N SER A 105 -13.81 0.37 -8.21
CA SER A 105 -14.53 -0.13 -9.39
C SER A 105 -16.05 0.06 -9.35
N GLY A 106 -16.62 0.21 -8.14
CA GLY A 106 -18.06 0.44 -7.94
C GLY A 106 -18.51 1.89 -8.19
N ARG A 107 -17.59 2.77 -8.59
CA ARG A 107 -17.86 4.17 -8.92
C ARG A 107 -17.68 4.36 -10.42
N LYS A 108 -18.70 3.94 -11.18
CA LYS A 108 -18.94 4.50 -12.52
C LYS A 108 -19.88 5.67 -12.37
#